data_AF-A0A9D2A993-F1
#
_entry.id   AF-A0A9D2A993-F1
#
_cell.length_a   1.000
_cell.length_b   1.000
_cell.length_c   1.000
_cell.angle_alpha   90.00
_cell.angle_beta   90.00
_cell.angle_gamma   90.00
#
_symmetry.space_group_name_H-M   'P 1'
#
loop_
_entity.id
_entity.type
_entity.pdbx_description
1 polymer ?
#
loop_
_entity_poly.entity_id
_entity_poly.type
_entity_poly.pdbx_seq_one_letter_code
_entity_poly.pdbx_strand_id
1 'polypeptide(L)'
;GTAKRELAKENFARFLKVYENSQDIRRLGSAALELAYTACGRQDGYFEVYLNPWDYAAGMLLVQEAGGKVSDWKGRILDPAQGSQVVGTNGQIHEELLKLLL
;
A
#
# COMPACT_ATOMS: atom_id res chain seq x y z
N GLY A 1 15.98 5.55 -7.05
CA GLY A 1 14.83 6.18 -6.36
C GLY A 1 13.61 5.31 -6.56
N THR A 2 12.61 5.40 -5.68
CA THR A 2 11.37 4.62 -5.76
C THR A 2 10.46 5.02 -6.93
N ALA A 3 10.65 6.22 -7.49
CA ALA A 3 9.87 6.71 -8.62
C ALA A 3 10.11 5.89 -9.91
N LYS A 4 9.14 5.06 -10.27
CA LYS A 4 9.07 4.28 -11.51
C LYS A 4 8.23 5.04 -12.56
N ARG A 5 8.82 6.06 -13.21
CA ARG A 5 8.10 6.94 -14.16
C ARG A 5 7.59 6.18 -15.38
N GLU A 6 8.29 5.14 -15.78
CA GLU A 6 7.91 4.22 -16.84
C GLU A 6 6.57 3.49 -16.57
N LEU A 7 6.19 3.34 -15.29
CA LEU A 7 4.93 2.71 -14.87
C LEU A 7 3.81 3.73 -14.65
N ALA A 8 4.04 5.02 -14.87
CA ALA A 8 3.11 6.08 -14.47
C ALA A 8 1.71 5.88 -15.06
N LYS A 9 1.60 5.59 -16.36
CA LYS A 9 0.30 5.43 -17.03
C LYS A 9 -0.54 4.32 -16.41
N GLU A 10 0.07 3.18 -16.13
CA GLU A 10 -0.60 2.04 -15.52
C GLU A 10 -0.91 2.31 -14.05
N ASN A 11 0.00 2.96 -13.31
CA ASN A 11 -0.23 3.34 -11.92
C ASN A 11 -1.40 4.32 -11.78
N PHE A 12 -1.48 5.36 -12.63
CA PHE A 12 -2.62 6.28 -12.65
C PHE A 12 -3.95 5.59 -13.00
N ALA A 13 -3.94 4.58 -13.87
CA ALA A 13 -5.12 3.78 -14.14
C ALA A 13 -5.58 3.00 -12.89
N ARG A 14 -4.64 2.47 -12.08
CA ARG A 14 -4.96 1.84 -10.79
C ARG A 14 -5.51 2.85 -9.79
N PHE A 15 -4.91 4.04 -9.68
CA PHE A 15 -5.44 5.12 -8.85
C PHE A 15 -6.88 5.49 -9.23
N LEU A 16 -7.19 5.58 -10.54
CA LEU A 16 -8.56 5.82 -11.00
C LEU A 16 -9.51 4.71 -10.54
N LYS A 17 -9.17 3.43 -10.77
CA LYS A 17 -9.99 2.29 -10.30
C LYS A 17 -10.25 2.35 -8.79
N VAL A 18 -9.22 2.66 -7.99
CA VAL A 18 -9.37 2.76 -6.53
C VAL A 18 -10.24 3.96 -6.14
N TYR A 19 -10.09 5.11 -6.82
CA TYR A 19 -10.87 6.31 -6.55
C TYR A 19 -12.36 6.08 -6.83
N GLU A 20 -12.69 5.37 -7.92
CA GLU A 20 -14.08 5.01 -8.26
C GLU A 20 -14.75 4.07 -7.24
N ASN A 21 -13.97 3.40 -6.38
CA ASN A 21 -14.43 2.43 -5.38
C ASN A 21 -14.09 2.84 -3.94
N SER A 22 -13.72 4.10 -3.73
CA SER A 22 -13.43 4.64 -2.39
C SER A 22 -14.02 6.04 -2.23
N GLN A 23 -13.97 6.58 -1.02
CA GLN A 23 -14.48 7.93 -0.76
C GLN A 23 -13.53 9.01 -1.28
N ASP A 24 -12.23 8.78 -1.17
CA ASP A 24 -11.18 9.71 -1.64
C ASP A 24 -9.82 9.01 -1.62
N ILE A 25 -8.83 9.60 -2.29
CA ILE A 25 -7.43 9.17 -2.24
C ILE A 25 -6.55 10.32 -1.74
N ARG A 26 -5.71 10.01 -0.75
CA ARG A 26 -4.66 10.92 -0.27
C ARG A 26 -3.31 10.38 -0.69
N ARG A 27 -2.39 11.29 -1.04
CA ARG A 27 -1.01 10.93 -1.38
C ARG A 27 -0.06 11.86 -0.65
N LEU A 28 0.50 11.38 0.46
CA LEU A 28 1.31 12.20 1.37
C LEU A 28 2.79 12.23 0.98
N GLY A 29 3.25 11.28 0.17
CA GLY A 29 4.63 11.22 -0.31
C GLY A 29 5.60 10.57 0.69
N SER A 30 5.08 9.91 1.72
CA SER A 30 5.87 9.14 2.69
C SER A 30 5.17 7.82 3.01
N ALA A 31 5.72 6.72 2.48
CA ALA A 31 5.18 5.38 2.66
C ALA A 31 5.10 4.99 4.15
N ALA A 32 6.14 5.28 4.92
CA ALA A 32 6.18 4.99 6.35
C ALA A 32 5.07 5.72 7.12
N LEU A 33 4.79 6.98 6.77
CA LEU A 33 3.71 7.75 7.39
C LEU A 33 2.33 7.20 7.01
N GLU A 34 2.13 6.87 5.74
CA GLU A 34 0.85 6.35 5.25
C GLU A 34 0.54 4.96 5.84
N LEU A 35 1.54 4.09 6.01
CA LEU A 35 1.38 2.83 6.74
C LEU A 35 1.06 3.06 8.22
N ALA A 36 1.70 4.02 8.89
CA ALA A 36 1.36 4.38 10.26
C ALA A 36 -0.07 4.93 10.38
N TYR A 37 -0.54 5.69 9.38
CA TYR A 37 -1.92 6.17 9.30
C TYR A 37 -2.93 5.05 9.09
N THR A 38 -2.58 4.04 8.29
CA THR A 38 -3.38 2.82 8.18
C THR A 38 -3.44 2.08 9.51
N ALA A 39 -2.31 1.92 10.21
CA ALA A 39 -2.25 1.25 11.50
C ALA A 39 -3.11 1.96 12.58
N CYS A 40 -3.16 3.29 12.60
CA CYS A 40 -3.97 4.04 13.55
C CYS A 40 -5.40 4.35 13.08
N GLY A 41 -5.86 3.74 11.99
CA GLY A 41 -7.24 3.87 11.49
C GLY A 41 -7.58 5.22 10.87
N ARG A 42 -6.59 6.02 10.48
CA ARG A 42 -6.81 7.29 9.76
C ARG A 42 -7.21 7.08 8.30
N GLN A 43 -6.85 5.93 7.74
CA GLN A 43 -7.22 5.49 6.40
C GLN A 43 -7.33 3.97 6.35
N ASP A 44 -8.16 3.44 5.46
CA ASP A 44 -8.43 2.01 5.39
C ASP A 44 -7.35 1.22 4.64
N GLY A 45 -6.61 1.87 3.74
CA GLY A 45 -5.63 1.22 2.89
C GLY A 45 -4.56 2.16 2.36
N TYR A 46 -3.43 1.55 1.99
CA TYR A 46 -2.26 2.16 1.37
C TYR A 46 -1.72 1.21 0.30
N PHE A 47 -1.27 1.74 -0.84
CA PHE A 47 -0.59 0.94 -1.86
C PHE A 47 0.48 1.77 -2.60
N GLU A 48 1.55 1.13 -3.03
CA GLU A 48 2.56 1.74 -3.91
C GLU A 48 3.21 0.68 -4.82
N VAL A 49 3.56 1.09 -6.04
CA VAL A 49 4.04 0.18 -7.09
C VAL A 49 5.45 -0.34 -6.82
N TYR A 50 6.25 0.41 -6.07
CA TYR A 50 7.59 0.01 -5.70
C TYR A 50 8.10 0.81 -4.50
N LEU A 51 8.51 0.11 -3.45
CA LEU A 51 9.19 0.67 -2.29
C LEU A 51 10.47 -0.10 -2.01
N ASN A 52 11.48 0.60 -1.49
CA ASN A 52 12.64 -0.09 -0.91
C ASN A 52 12.27 -0.64 0.47
N PRO A 53 13.02 -1.63 0.98
CA PRO A 53 12.69 -2.26 2.25
C PRO A 53 12.55 -1.29 3.42
N TRP A 54 13.44 -0.29 3.51
CA TRP A 54 13.41 0.73 4.57
C TRP A 54 12.21 1.67 4.50
N ASP A 55 11.53 1.77 3.35
CA ASP A 55 10.36 2.64 3.20
C ASP A 55 9.11 2.03 3.86
N TYR A 56 9.07 0.70 4.04
CA TYR A 56 7.89 -0.01 4.53
C TYR A 56 8.13 -0.97 5.71
N ALA A 57 9.38 -1.36 6.01
CA ALA A 57 9.67 -2.38 7.02
C ALA A 57 9.07 -2.07 8.40
N ALA A 58 9.29 -0.85 8.91
CA ALA A 58 8.70 -0.42 10.18
C ALA A 58 7.17 -0.28 10.10
N GLY A 59 6.67 0.29 8.99
CA GLY A 59 5.25 0.49 8.78
C GLY A 59 4.46 -0.82 8.70
N MET A 60 5.05 -1.89 8.13
CA MET A 60 4.38 -3.18 8.07
C MET A 60 4.10 -3.73 9.47
N LEU A 61 5.07 -3.62 10.38
CA LEU A 61 4.94 -4.14 11.73
C LEU A 61 3.85 -3.36 12.48
N LEU A 62 3.79 -2.04 12.33
CA LEU A 62 2.72 -1.22 12.91
C LEU A 62 1.34 -1.69 12.45
N VAL A 63 1.15 -1.90 11.15
CA VAL A 63 -0.12 -2.34 10.59
C VAL A 63 -0.49 -3.74 11.09
N GLN A 64 0.47 -4.67 11.13
CA GLN A 64 0.24 -6.03 11.60
C GLN A 64 -0.15 -6.09 13.09
N GLU A 65 0.55 -5.35 13.96
CA GLU A 65 0.25 -5.27 15.39
C GLU A 65 -1.09 -4.57 15.67
N ALA A 66 -1.54 -3.68 14.79
CA ALA A 66 -2.87 -3.07 14.83
C ALA A 66 -3.99 -4.02 14.33
N GLY A 67 -3.67 -5.26 13.94
CA GLY A 67 -4.61 -6.24 13.40
C GLY A 67 -4.90 -6.08 11.89
N GLY A 68 -4.16 -5.22 11.21
CA GLY A 68 -4.24 -5.03 9.77
C GLY A 68 -3.51 -6.11 8.97
N LYS A 69 -3.51 -5.96 7.64
CA LYS A 69 -2.84 -6.88 6.71
C LYS A 69 -1.87 -6.12 5.81
N VAL A 70 -0.71 -6.72 5.57
CA VAL A 70 0.30 -6.18 4.65
C VAL A 70 0.81 -7.30 3.74
N SER A 71 0.91 -7.03 2.44
CA SER A 71 1.39 -7.98 1.44
C SER A 71 1.93 -7.26 0.20
N ASP A 72 2.47 -8.02 -0.74
CA ASP A 72 2.62 -7.53 -2.11
C ASP A 72 1.29 -7.57 -2.88
N TRP A 73 1.24 -7.04 -4.12
CA TRP A 73 0.01 -7.03 -4.90
C TRP A 73 -0.48 -8.41 -5.36
N LYS A 74 0.26 -9.49 -5.07
CA LYS A 74 -0.15 -10.87 -5.29
C LYS A 74 -0.59 -11.56 -3.99
N GLY A 75 -0.71 -10.82 -2.89
CA GLY A 75 -1.10 -11.34 -1.58
C GLY A 75 0.00 -12.13 -0.88
N ARG A 76 1.26 -12.03 -1.32
CA ARG A 76 2.39 -12.75 -0.71
C ARG A 76 2.99 -11.94 0.44
N ILE A 77 3.53 -12.64 1.42
CA ILE A 77 4.24 -12.03 2.56
C ILE A 77 5.43 -11.22 2.02
N LEU A 78 5.59 -10.00 2.51
CA LEU A 78 6.73 -9.14 2.17
C LEU A 78 8.01 -9.65 2.84
N ASP A 79 9.10 -9.66 2.09
CA ASP A 79 10.45 -9.82 2.63
C ASP A 79 11.00 -8.43 2.97
N PRO A 80 11.17 -8.05 4.26
CA PRO A 80 11.68 -6.74 4.67
C PRO A 80 13.15 -6.50 4.31
N ALA A 81 13.80 -7.41 3.58
CA ALA A 81 15.11 -7.21 2.96
C ALA A 81 15.06 -6.89 1.46
N GLN A 82 13.89 -6.96 0.81
CA GLN A 82 13.74 -6.80 -0.64
C GLN A 82 12.80 -5.65 -1.04
N GLY A 83 13.08 -5.01 -2.17
CA GLY A 83 12.15 -4.03 -2.74
C GLY A 83 10.90 -4.73 -3.28
N SER A 84 9.72 -4.14 -3.09
CA SER A 84 8.46 -4.78 -3.49
C SER A 84 7.38 -3.76 -3.86
N GLN A 85 6.36 -4.24 -4.57
CA GLN A 85 5.02 -3.66 -4.51
C GLN A 85 4.48 -3.87 -3.10
N VAL A 86 3.81 -2.87 -2.55
CA VAL A 86 3.30 -2.95 -1.18
C VAL A 86 1.83 -2.56 -1.17
N VAL A 87 1.03 -3.31 -0.41
CA VAL A 87 -0.30 -2.95 0.02
C VAL A 87 -0.41 -3.18 1.52
N GLY A 88 -0.95 -2.19 2.25
CA GLY A 88 -1.24 -2.28 3.67
C GLY A 88 -2.67 -1.83 3.93
N THR A 89 -3.45 -2.58 4.70
CA THR A 89 -4.86 -2.25 4.98
C THR A 89 -5.25 -2.52 6.43
N ASN A 90 -6.40 -1.99 6.83
CA ASN A 90 -7.09 -2.29 8.09
C ASN A 90 -7.53 -3.76 8.25
N GLY A 91 -7.15 -4.65 7.33
CA GLY A 91 -7.48 -6.08 7.32
C GLY A 91 -8.83 -6.42 6.70
N GLN A 92 -9.79 -5.48 6.69
CA GLN A 92 -11.16 -5.71 6.22
C GLN A 92 -11.28 -5.61 4.69
N ILE A 93 -10.55 -4.66 4.08
CA ILE A 93 -10.64 -4.36 2.64
C ILE A 93 -9.48 -4.96 1.81
N HIS A 94 -8.66 -5.85 2.39
CA HIS A 94 -7.40 -6.28 1.76
C HIS A 94 -7.61 -6.95 0.40
N GLU A 95 -8.54 -7.91 0.32
CA GLU A 95 -8.84 -8.64 -0.93
C GLU A 95 -9.51 -7.76 -1.99
N GLU A 96 -10.34 -6.82 -1.56
CA GLU A 96 -11.00 -5.87 -2.47
C GLU A 96 -9.97 -4.93 -3.09
N LEU A 97 -9.09 -4.36 -2.28
CA LEU A 97 -8.03 -3.49 -2.76
C LEU A 97 -7.08 -4.24 -3.71
N LEU A 98 -6.69 -5.47 -3.40
CA LEU A 98 -5.87 -6.30 -4.29
C LEU A 98 -6.51 -6.49 -5.67
N LYS A 99 -7.82 -6.74 -5.75
CA LYS A 99 -8.54 -6.90 -7.02
C LYS A 99 -8.51 -5.64 -7.88
N LEU A 100 -8.49 -4.45 -7.27
CA LEU A 100 -8.43 -3.18 -7.99
C LEU A 100 -7.03 -2.88 -8.54
N LEU A 101 -5.99 -3.43 -7.92
CA LEU A 101 -4.58 -3.20 -8.29
C LEU A 101 -4.08 -4.15 -9.41
N LEU A 102 -4.75 -5.30 -9.60
CA LEU A 102 -4.50 -6.25 -10.68
C LEU A 102 -5.21 -5.83 -11.99
#